data_AF-A0ABD3U3J2-F1
#
_entry.id   AF-A0ABD3U3J2-F1
#
_cell.length_a   1.000
_cell.length_b   1.000
_cell.length_c   1.000
_cell.angle_alpha   90.00
_cell.angle_beta   90.00
_cell.angle_gamma   90.00
#
_symmetry.space_group_name_H-M   'P 1'
#
loop_
_entity.id
_entity.type
_entity.pdbx_description
1 polymer ?
#
loop_
_entity_poly.entity_id
_entity_poly.type
_entity_poly.pdbx_seq_one_letter_code
_entity_poly.pdbx_strand_id
1 'polypeptide(L)'
;MACAAAACTNMAGGYLTPRSPHHHSSLFNKPSNTCGFTEKFISKSITRAKFDKFQGQESLEQELQPKESQEVEEDDSCLPSDLEGAVRQSGQASAEFVSSGGTRAIVELLIPQLQFLDDEGAQAELWELSKIFLDTLIEETGGQRVKAVFPDAGAAALLKYQWKDAAFGFSSLGDRKPVNSEDEIVVMVVPDYQMLEYVERIASDLSDDPPRPLIMWNPRLISEDVGVGINVRRLRRDFLSKFTIVYSMKPLPSGAVFRCYPGSWKVFYDDAERPNRYLLAKEQIRRPDIEDLEIIFGGLQDNTEKGRSLFDQAAGIFSSFNRFMKVISR
;
A
#
# COMPACT_ATOMS: atom_id res chain seq x y z
N MET A 1 23.22 -13.23 77.21
CA MET A 1 21.95 -12.58 77.59
C MET A 1 20.99 -12.81 76.43
N ALA A 2 20.22 -13.91 76.41
CA ALA A 2 18.93 -14.12 77.12
C ALA A 2 17.90 -13.06 76.69
N CYS A 3 16.71 -13.34 76.15
CA CYS A 3 15.84 -14.52 75.98
C CYS A 3 14.90 -14.21 74.78
N ALA A 4 14.51 -15.15 73.90
CA ALA A 4 13.39 -16.12 74.01
C ALA A 4 12.03 -15.45 74.29
N ALA A 5 10.88 -15.79 73.67
CA ALA A 5 10.34 -17.06 73.19
C ALA A 5 9.15 -16.79 72.21
N ALA A 6 8.93 -17.58 71.14
CA ALA A 6 8.09 -18.81 71.06
C ALA A 6 6.59 -18.55 71.33
N ALA A 7 5.58 -19.19 70.73
CA ALA A 7 5.40 -20.52 70.12
C ALA A 7 4.00 -20.47 69.43
N CYS A 8 3.71 -21.04 68.25
CA CYS A 8 3.59 -22.46 67.85
C CYS A 8 2.13 -22.86 67.55
N THR A 9 1.96 -23.56 66.41
CA THR A 9 1.14 -24.79 66.17
C THR A 9 -0.41 -24.69 66.21
N ASN A 10 -1.23 -25.47 65.48
CA ASN A 10 -1.02 -26.72 64.73
C ASN A 10 -2.27 -27.12 63.89
N MET A 11 -2.06 -28.11 63.00
CA MET A 11 -2.93 -29.25 62.60
C MET A 11 -4.14 -28.97 61.68
N ALA A 12 -4.27 -29.51 60.46
CA ALA A 12 -4.20 -30.89 59.92
C ALA A 12 -5.57 -31.58 59.80
N GLY A 13 -5.85 -32.08 58.58
CA GLY A 13 -6.59 -33.33 58.34
C GLY A 13 -8.05 -33.23 57.88
N GLY A 14 -8.38 -33.91 56.76
CA GLY A 14 -9.76 -34.34 56.48
C GLY A 14 -10.09 -34.60 55.00
N TYR A 15 -9.90 -35.83 54.54
CA TYR A 15 -10.53 -36.40 53.33
C TYR A 15 -12.06 -36.50 53.50
N LEU A 16 -12.82 -36.41 52.39
CA LEU A 16 -13.88 -37.34 51.96
C LEU A 16 -14.75 -36.74 50.83
N THR A 17 -14.80 -37.45 49.69
CA THR A 17 -15.89 -37.47 48.66
C THR A 17 -17.20 -37.99 49.29
N PRO A 18 -18.45 -37.86 48.72
CA PRO A 18 -18.77 -38.09 47.29
C PRO A 18 -20.04 -37.43 46.69
N ARG A 19 -20.32 -37.82 45.42
CA ARG A 19 -21.60 -37.92 44.67
C ARG A 19 -21.95 -36.86 43.61
N SER A 20 -21.84 -37.31 42.35
CA SER A 20 -22.70 -36.98 41.20
C SER A 20 -24.09 -37.66 41.37
N PRO A 21 -25.15 -37.27 40.63
CA PRO A 21 -25.38 -37.88 39.31
C PRO A 21 -26.15 -37.04 38.25
N HIS A 22 -26.07 -37.56 37.00
CA HIS A 22 -27.00 -37.43 35.86
C HIS A 22 -26.81 -36.28 34.84
N HIS A 23 -26.23 -36.62 33.69
CA HIS A 23 -26.67 -36.09 32.40
C HIS A 23 -26.90 -37.22 31.41
N HIS A 24 -28.11 -37.23 30.84
CA HIS A 24 -28.59 -38.16 29.84
C HIS A 24 -27.94 -37.90 28.48
N SER A 25 -27.50 -38.97 27.85
CA SER A 25 -27.17 -39.06 26.43
C SER A 25 -28.45 -39.06 25.57
N SER A 26 -28.55 -38.18 24.58
CA SER A 26 -29.45 -38.36 23.45
C SER A 26 -28.69 -38.28 22.13
N LEU A 27 -28.66 -39.44 21.47
CA LEU A 27 -28.36 -39.60 20.06
C LEU A 27 -29.49 -38.97 19.25
N PHE A 28 -29.19 -38.13 18.26
CA PHE A 28 -30.11 -37.87 17.16
C PHE A 28 -29.40 -37.73 15.81
N ASN A 29 -29.94 -38.49 14.87
CA ASN A 29 -29.56 -38.67 13.48
C ASN A 29 -29.51 -37.36 12.68
N LYS A 30 -28.51 -37.29 11.79
CA LYS A 30 -28.52 -36.45 10.59
C LYS A 30 -29.55 -36.97 9.58
N PRO A 31 -30.21 -36.09 8.83
CA PRO A 31 -30.56 -36.38 7.45
C PRO A 31 -29.70 -35.53 6.49
N SER A 32 -29.11 -36.24 5.53
CA SER A 32 -28.59 -35.70 4.28
C SER A 32 -29.70 -35.04 3.47
N ASN A 33 -29.49 -33.80 3.04
CA ASN A 33 -30.20 -33.23 1.89
C ASN A 33 -29.18 -32.63 0.92
N THR A 34 -29.10 -33.29 -0.23
CA THR A 34 -28.53 -32.81 -1.46
C THR A 34 -29.42 -31.70 -2.02
N CYS A 35 -28.83 -30.54 -2.33
CA CYS A 35 -29.47 -29.56 -3.20
C CYS A 35 -28.38 -28.99 -4.11
N GLY A 36 -28.44 -29.38 -5.39
CA GLY A 36 -27.56 -28.88 -6.42
C GLY A 36 -27.89 -27.42 -6.71
N PHE A 37 -26.87 -26.57 -6.65
CA PHE A 37 -26.91 -25.23 -7.21
C PHE A 37 -26.03 -25.18 -8.44
N THR A 38 -26.66 -24.83 -9.54
CA THR A 38 -26.07 -24.58 -10.85
C THR A 38 -25.23 -23.30 -10.78
N GLU A 39 -23.92 -23.45 -10.95
CA GLU A 39 -22.99 -22.33 -11.10
C GLU A 39 -23.31 -21.56 -12.38
N LYS A 40 -23.89 -20.36 -12.22
CA LYS A 40 -23.86 -19.35 -13.28
C LYS A 40 -22.49 -18.68 -13.23
N PHE A 41 -21.63 -19.06 -14.16
CA PHE A 41 -20.41 -18.33 -14.50
C PHE A 41 -20.79 -16.90 -14.92
N ILE A 42 -20.57 -15.94 -14.02
CA ILE A 42 -20.55 -14.52 -14.36
C ILE A 42 -19.10 -14.21 -14.75
N SER A 43 -18.86 -14.15 -16.05
CA SER A 43 -17.60 -13.64 -16.60
C SER A 43 -17.48 -12.16 -16.24
N LYS A 44 -16.65 -11.84 -15.24
CA LYS A 44 -16.21 -10.48 -14.95
C LYS A 44 -14.84 -10.29 -15.59
N SER A 45 -14.76 -9.36 -16.53
CA SER A 45 -13.54 -8.92 -17.20
C SER A 45 -12.59 -8.31 -16.16
N ILE A 46 -11.58 -9.07 -15.75
CA ILE A 46 -10.51 -8.58 -14.87
C ILE A 46 -9.54 -7.78 -15.73
N THR A 47 -9.43 -6.48 -15.46
CA THR A 47 -8.38 -5.63 -16.02
C THR A 47 -7.06 -6.02 -15.35
N ARG A 48 -6.31 -6.94 -15.97
CA ARG A 48 -4.96 -7.32 -15.53
C ARG A 48 -4.01 -6.17 -15.83
N ALA A 49 -3.26 -5.68 -14.84
CA ALA A 49 -2.02 -4.96 -15.16
C ALA A 49 -1.11 -5.95 -15.91
N LYS A 50 -0.63 -5.56 -17.09
CA LYS A 50 0.11 -6.41 -18.05
C LYS A 50 1.50 -6.77 -17.50
N PHE A 51 1.55 -7.72 -16.57
CA PHE A 51 2.78 -8.29 -16.01
C PHE A 51 3.02 -9.75 -16.44
N ASP A 52 2.27 -10.28 -17.40
CA ASP A 52 2.41 -11.66 -17.92
C ASP A 52 3.70 -11.79 -18.78
N LYS A 53 4.86 -11.83 -18.13
CA LYS A 53 6.12 -12.19 -18.78
C LYS A 53 6.22 -13.71 -18.86
N PHE A 54 6.06 -14.22 -20.07
CA PHE A 54 6.84 -15.31 -20.66
C PHE A 54 7.15 -16.52 -19.75
N GLN A 55 6.26 -17.51 -19.76
CA GLN A 55 6.73 -18.89 -19.62
C GLN A 55 7.51 -19.23 -20.89
N GLY A 56 8.79 -19.57 -20.70
CA GLY A 56 9.76 -19.70 -21.76
C GLY A 56 9.46 -20.83 -22.75
N GLN A 57 9.92 -20.62 -23.98
CA GLN A 57 10.42 -21.70 -24.82
C GLN A 57 11.57 -21.19 -25.68
N GLU A 58 12.53 -22.09 -25.84
CA GLU A 58 13.93 -21.88 -26.17
C GLU A 58 14.19 -21.38 -27.60
N SER A 59 15.22 -20.54 -27.67
CA SER A 59 16.21 -20.31 -28.74
C SER A 59 15.93 -20.87 -30.14
N LEU A 60 15.95 -19.97 -31.12
CA LEU A 60 16.57 -20.21 -32.42
C LEU A 60 17.38 -18.97 -32.81
N GLU A 61 18.68 -19.18 -32.98
CA GLU A 61 19.69 -18.20 -33.38
C GLU A 61 19.44 -17.69 -34.80
N GLN A 62 19.56 -16.37 -35.01
CA GLN A 62 19.88 -15.80 -36.31
C GLN A 62 20.76 -14.56 -36.11
N GLU A 63 22.02 -14.70 -36.53
CA GLU A 63 23.02 -13.64 -36.60
C GLU A 63 22.54 -12.49 -37.52
N LEU A 64 22.55 -11.25 -37.01
CA LEU A 64 22.62 -10.05 -37.83
C LEU A 64 23.58 -9.02 -37.23
N GLN A 65 24.42 -8.49 -38.11
CA GLN A 65 25.52 -7.56 -37.88
C GLN A 65 25.11 -6.24 -37.20
N PRO A 66 26.05 -5.55 -36.52
CA PRO A 66 25.75 -4.42 -35.65
C PRO A 66 25.39 -3.18 -36.47
N LYS A 67 24.12 -2.77 -36.41
CA LYS A 67 23.77 -1.36 -36.57
C LYS A 67 24.04 -0.70 -35.24
N GLU A 68 24.85 0.36 -35.24
CA GLU A 68 24.92 1.33 -34.15
C GLU A 68 23.51 1.88 -33.93
N SER A 69 22.75 1.26 -33.03
CA SER A 69 21.53 1.80 -32.47
C SER A 69 21.97 2.92 -31.53
N GLN A 70 21.75 4.16 -31.97
CA GLN A 70 21.58 5.27 -31.04
C GLN A 70 20.54 4.80 -30.02
N GLU A 71 20.95 4.63 -28.76
CA GLU A 71 20.04 4.37 -27.65
C GLU A 71 19.13 5.61 -27.55
N VAL A 72 17.95 5.52 -28.16
CA VAL A 72 16.87 6.46 -27.86
C VAL A 72 16.53 6.15 -26.40
N GLU A 73 16.92 7.01 -25.47
CA GLU A 73 16.45 6.93 -24.09
C GLU A 73 14.93 6.80 -24.13
N GLU A 74 14.43 5.66 -23.69
CA GLU A 74 13.02 5.35 -23.81
C GLU A 74 12.29 6.10 -22.68
N ASP A 75 11.28 6.91 -23.04
CA ASP A 75 10.59 7.84 -22.13
C ASP A 75 9.97 7.16 -20.88
N ASP A 76 9.73 5.85 -20.93
CA ASP A 76 9.16 5.02 -19.88
C ASP A 76 10.18 4.18 -19.08
N SER A 77 11.49 4.36 -19.33
CA SER A 77 12.57 3.66 -18.61
C SER A 77 12.55 3.85 -17.08
N CYS A 78 11.86 4.87 -16.58
CA CYS A 78 11.69 5.08 -15.14
C CYS A 78 10.59 4.20 -14.51
N LEU A 79 9.75 3.53 -15.29
CA LEU A 79 8.71 2.65 -14.79
C LEU A 79 9.29 1.28 -14.38
N PRO A 80 8.82 0.68 -13.28
CA PRO A 80 9.27 -0.64 -12.86
C PRO A 80 8.79 -1.73 -13.83
N SER A 81 9.63 -2.75 -14.04
CA SER A 81 9.31 -3.88 -14.92
C SER A 81 8.34 -4.90 -14.34
N ASP A 82 8.28 -5.00 -13.00
CA ASP A 82 7.47 -5.96 -12.25
C ASP A 82 7.09 -5.38 -10.86
N LEU A 83 6.26 -6.14 -10.13
CA LEU A 83 5.81 -5.74 -8.79
C LEU A 83 6.99 -5.65 -7.79
N GLU A 84 7.90 -6.63 -7.81
CA GLU A 84 9.09 -6.59 -6.96
C GLU A 84 10.00 -5.39 -7.29
N GLY A 85 10.19 -5.08 -8.57
CA GLY A 85 10.92 -3.91 -9.03
C GLY A 85 10.27 -2.61 -8.57
N ALA A 86 8.93 -2.53 -8.60
CA ALA A 86 8.21 -1.39 -8.04
C ALA A 86 8.44 -1.24 -6.53
N VAL A 87 8.49 -2.36 -5.80
CA VAL A 87 8.78 -2.38 -4.37
C VAL A 87 10.21 -1.94 -4.08
N ARG A 88 11.21 -2.45 -4.81
CA ARG A 88 12.62 -2.03 -4.69
C ARG A 88 12.78 -0.55 -4.99
N GLN A 89 12.22 -0.08 -6.11
CA GLN A 89 12.25 1.33 -6.49
C GLN A 89 11.59 2.22 -5.42
N SER A 90 10.51 1.75 -4.80
CA SER A 90 9.88 2.49 -3.69
C SER A 90 10.74 2.56 -2.43
N GLY A 91 11.54 1.52 -2.15
CA GLY A 91 12.53 1.50 -1.07
C GLY A 91 13.64 2.52 -1.31
N GLN A 92 14.18 2.56 -2.54
CA GLN A 92 15.19 3.52 -2.98
C GLN A 92 14.69 4.97 -2.87
N ALA A 93 13.51 5.25 -3.40
CA ALA A 93 12.89 6.58 -3.32
C ALA A 93 12.65 7.03 -1.86
N SER A 94 12.31 6.07 -0.98
CA SER A 94 12.13 6.34 0.44
C SER A 94 13.45 6.63 1.15
N ALA A 95 14.50 5.86 0.84
CA ALA A 95 15.85 6.06 1.39
C ALA A 95 16.43 7.43 0.96
N GLU A 96 16.27 7.80 -0.30
CA GLU A 96 16.72 9.09 -0.82
C GLU A 96 15.96 10.26 -0.17
N PHE A 97 14.64 10.13 -0.02
CA PHE A 97 13.82 11.11 0.70
C PHE A 97 14.28 11.28 2.16
N VAL A 98 14.52 10.17 2.88
CA VAL A 98 15.01 10.23 4.26
C VAL A 98 16.40 10.85 4.33
N SER A 99 17.30 10.47 3.44
CA SER A 99 18.67 11.00 3.37
C SER A 99 18.71 12.50 3.06
N SER A 100 17.70 13.01 2.33
CA SER A 100 17.52 14.44 2.08
C SER A 100 16.99 15.24 3.30
N GLY A 101 16.71 14.57 4.42
CA GLY A 101 16.12 15.16 5.63
C GLY A 101 14.59 15.06 5.70
N GLY A 102 13.96 14.28 4.82
CA GLY A 102 12.52 14.03 4.83
C GLY A 102 12.10 13.17 6.03
N THR A 103 11.01 13.55 6.71
CA THR A 103 10.59 12.89 7.97
C THR A 103 9.26 12.13 7.88
N ARG A 104 8.41 12.44 6.91
CA ARG A 104 7.08 11.84 6.76
C ARG A 104 6.84 11.42 5.32
N ALA A 105 6.86 10.12 5.07
CA ALA A 105 6.73 9.56 3.73
C ALA A 105 5.55 8.59 3.60
N ILE A 106 4.94 8.56 2.41
CA ILE A 106 3.98 7.55 1.99
C ILE A 106 4.48 6.89 0.71
N VAL A 107 4.46 5.56 0.72
CA VAL A 107 4.59 4.72 -0.48
C VAL A 107 3.21 4.14 -0.77
N GLU A 108 2.66 4.39 -1.95
CA GLU A 108 1.36 3.82 -2.36
C GLU A 108 1.49 2.99 -3.64
N LEU A 109 1.24 1.69 -3.54
CA LEU A 109 1.28 0.76 -4.66
C LEU A 109 -0.17 0.44 -5.06
N LEU A 110 -0.75 1.31 -5.90
CA LEU A 110 -2.15 1.25 -6.34
C LEU A 110 -2.30 0.28 -7.53
N ILE A 111 -1.69 -0.90 -7.40
CA ILE A 111 -1.66 -1.95 -8.41
C ILE A 111 -2.77 -2.96 -8.06
N PRO A 112 -3.65 -3.34 -8.99
CA PRO A 112 -4.76 -4.25 -8.71
C PRO A 112 -4.34 -5.54 -8.01
N GLN A 113 -3.21 -6.13 -8.42
CA GLN A 113 -2.62 -7.33 -7.80
C GLN A 113 -2.48 -7.19 -6.28
N LEU A 114 -2.00 -6.04 -5.80
CA LEU A 114 -1.77 -5.80 -4.38
C LEU A 114 -3.07 -5.61 -3.58
N GLN A 115 -4.16 -5.21 -4.25
CA GLN A 115 -5.50 -5.12 -3.64
C GLN A 115 -6.14 -6.50 -3.44
N PHE A 116 -5.71 -7.51 -4.18
CA PHE A 116 -6.15 -8.90 -4.00
C PHE A 116 -5.34 -9.64 -2.94
N LEU A 117 -4.17 -9.13 -2.55
CA LEU A 117 -3.33 -9.79 -1.52
C LEU A 117 -3.94 -9.70 -0.10
N ASP A 118 -5.05 -9.00 0.08
CA ASP A 118 -5.78 -8.94 1.36
C ASP A 118 -6.77 -10.09 1.53
N ASP A 119 -7.06 -10.83 0.45
CA ASP A 119 -7.94 -12.00 0.50
C ASP A 119 -7.23 -13.18 1.23
N GLU A 120 -8.02 -14.03 1.90
CA GLU A 120 -7.51 -15.21 2.60
C GLU A 120 -6.65 -16.09 1.67
N GLY A 121 -5.34 -16.18 1.95
CA GLY A 121 -4.39 -17.01 1.22
C GLY A 121 -3.28 -16.25 0.48
N ALA A 122 -3.44 -14.94 0.25
CA ALA A 122 -2.47 -14.14 -0.50
C ALA A 122 -1.64 -13.17 0.37
N GLN A 123 -1.94 -13.09 1.67
CA GLN A 123 -1.23 -12.25 2.64
C GLN A 123 0.26 -12.58 2.77
N ALA A 124 0.67 -13.83 2.51
CA ALA A 124 2.07 -14.22 2.57
C ALA A 124 2.92 -13.45 1.55
N GLU A 125 2.42 -13.26 0.34
CA GLU A 125 3.10 -12.51 -0.72
C GLU A 125 3.21 -11.02 -0.35
N LEU A 126 2.17 -10.43 0.25
CA LEU A 126 2.22 -9.06 0.77
C LEU A 126 3.34 -8.88 1.81
N TRP A 127 3.51 -9.85 2.70
CA TRP A 127 4.57 -9.81 3.71
C TRP A 127 5.96 -9.92 3.07
N GLU A 128 6.16 -10.84 2.12
CA GLU A 128 7.43 -10.95 1.41
C GLU A 128 7.78 -9.66 0.64
N LEU A 129 6.81 -9.03 -0.02
CA LEU A 129 6.99 -7.72 -0.65
C LEU A 129 7.35 -6.64 0.38
N SER A 130 6.70 -6.63 1.55
CA SER A 130 7.06 -5.69 2.62
C SER A 130 8.49 -5.91 3.15
N LYS A 131 8.96 -7.16 3.18
CA LYS A 131 10.35 -7.49 3.52
C LYS A 131 11.34 -6.97 2.48
N ILE A 132 11.05 -7.14 1.19
CA ILE A 132 11.87 -6.58 0.10
C ILE A 132 11.99 -5.06 0.24
N PHE A 133 10.88 -4.36 0.53
CA PHE A 133 10.90 -2.93 0.78
C PHE A 133 11.83 -2.57 1.95
N LEU A 134 11.68 -3.25 3.10
CA LEU A 134 12.47 -3.00 4.31
C LEU A 134 13.95 -3.26 4.08
N ASP A 135 14.31 -4.38 3.45
CA ASP A 135 15.69 -4.74 3.17
C ASP A 135 16.34 -3.72 2.23
N THR A 136 15.62 -3.30 1.17
CA THR A 136 16.10 -2.26 0.24
C THR A 136 16.31 -0.93 0.97
N LEU A 137 15.36 -0.53 1.82
CA LEU A 137 15.48 0.70 2.61
C LEU A 137 16.72 0.68 3.53
N ILE A 138 17.00 -0.44 4.18
CA ILE A 138 18.16 -0.60 5.07
C ILE A 138 19.46 -0.51 4.27
N GLU A 139 19.52 -1.18 3.12
CA GLU A 139 20.70 -1.16 2.24
C GLU A 139 21.01 0.26 1.77
N GLU A 140 20.01 0.96 1.23
CA GLU A 140 20.16 2.28 0.63
C GLU A 140 20.40 3.40 1.66
N THR A 141 19.97 3.20 2.91
CA THR A 141 20.25 4.14 4.02
C THR A 141 21.59 3.88 4.71
N GLY A 142 22.36 2.89 4.26
CA GLY A 142 23.67 2.55 4.86
C GLY A 142 23.56 1.79 6.18
N GLY A 143 22.51 1.00 6.37
CA GLY A 143 22.35 0.11 7.53
C GLY A 143 21.72 0.77 8.76
N GLN A 144 20.90 1.81 8.58
CA GLN A 144 20.20 2.45 9.70
C GLN A 144 19.27 1.48 10.43
N ARG A 145 19.06 1.72 11.73
CA ARG A 145 18.18 0.88 12.56
C ARG A 145 16.72 1.13 12.22
N VAL A 146 16.18 0.29 11.33
CA VAL A 146 14.77 0.30 10.93
C VAL A 146 13.90 -0.50 11.91
N LYS A 147 12.76 0.08 12.31
CA LYS A 147 11.67 -0.60 13.01
C LYS A 147 10.48 -0.81 12.09
N ALA A 148 10.11 -2.05 11.83
CA ALA A 148 8.88 -2.41 11.15
C ALA A 148 7.72 -2.58 12.15
N VAL A 149 6.69 -1.76 11.98
CA VAL A 149 5.46 -1.78 12.78
C VAL A 149 4.35 -2.41 11.93
N PHE A 150 3.93 -3.62 12.32
CA PHE A 150 2.91 -4.40 11.62
C PHE A 150 1.50 -4.09 12.14
N PRO A 151 0.45 -4.43 11.37
CA PRO A 151 -0.94 -4.08 11.72
C PRO A 151 -1.39 -4.59 13.09
N ASP A 152 -0.97 -5.81 13.46
CA ASP A 152 -1.34 -6.45 14.72
C ASP A 152 -0.21 -7.35 15.27
N ALA A 153 -0.37 -7.75 16.54
CA ALA A 153 0.62 -8.55 17.26
C ALA A 153 0.78 -9.98 16.71
N GLY A 154 -0.27 -10.55 16.10
CA GLY A 154 -0.23 -11.86 15.46
C GLY A 154 0.66 -11.84 14.21
N ALA A 155 0.45 -10.87 13.32
CA ALA A 155 1.31 -10.65 12.15
C ALA A 155 2.77 -10.41 12.58
N ALA A 156 3.01 -9.51 13.53
CA ALA A 156 4.36 -9.22 14.02
C ALA A 156 5.06 -10.45 14.60
N ALA A 157 4.37 -11.26 15.40
CA ALA A 157 4.93 -12.47 16.00
C ALA A 157 5.21 -13.57 14.97
N LEU A 158 4.30 -13.76 14.00
CA LEU A 158 4.46 -14.72 12.92
C LEU A 158 5.70 -14.40 12.07
N LEU A 159 5.80 -13.15 11.61
CA LEU A 159 6.89 -12.72 10.74
C LEU A 159 8.23 -12.72 11.46
N LYS A 160 8.26 -12.33 12.75
CA LYS A 160 9.46 -12.45 13.58
C LYS A 160 9.94 -13.90 13.73
N TYR A 161 9.02 -14.86 13.75
CA TYR A 161 9.38 -16.28 13.81
C TYR A 161 9.90 -16.80 12.46
N GLN A 162 9.32 -16.33 11.35
CA GLN A 162 9.67 -16.74 9.99
C GLN A 162 11.01 -16.12 9.52
N TRP A 163 11.19 -14.82 9.70
CA TRP A 163 12.34 -14.05 9.20
C TRP A 163 13.41 -13.86 10.29
N LYS A 164 14.13 -14.94 10.59
CA LYS A 164 15.18 -14.95 11.63
C LYS A 164 16.44 -14.16 11.24
N ASP A 165 16.60 -13.90 9.96
CA ASP A 165 17.68 -13.17 9.31
C ASP A 165 17.37 -11.69 9.09
N ALA A 166 16.16 -11.22 9.46
CA ALA A 166 15.76 -9.83 9.28
C ALA A 166 16.68 -8.85 10.02
N ALA A 167 17.14 -7.83 9.30
CA ALA A 167 18.01 -6.77 9.82
C ALA A 167 17.24 -5.62 10.52
N PHE A 168 15.93 -5.74 10.65
CA PHE A 168 15.05 -4.74 11.27
C PHE A 168 14.37 -5.26 12.55
N GLY A 169 13.93 -4.32 13.39
CA GLY A 169 13.10 -4.63 14.55
C GLY A 169 11.64 -4.90 14.18
N PHE A 170 10.98 -5.76 14.94
CA PHE A 170 9.55 -6.05 14.80
C PHE A 170 8.74 -5.43 15.95
N SER A 171 7.63 -4.80 15.63
CA SER A 171 6.59 -4.38 16.60
C SER A 171 5.20 -4.39 15.95
N SER A 172 4.17 -4.15 16.75
CA SER A 172 2.80 -4.01 16.26
C SER A 172 2.21 -2.64 16.62
N LEU A 173 1.25 -2.14 15.84
CA LEU A 173 0.54 -0.87 16.14
C LEU A 173 -0.12 -0.87 17.52
N GLY A 174 -0.60 -2.04 17.96
CA GLY A 174 -1.26 -2.23 19.24
C GLY A 174 -0.33 -2.34 20.45
N ASP A 175 0.99 -2.41 20.24
CA ASP A 175 1.95 -2.51 21.34
C ASP A 175 1.88 -1.27 22.24
N ARG A 176 2.14 -1.46 23.54
CA ARG A 176 2.21 -0.34 24.50
C ARG A 176 3.32 0.65 24.17
N LYS A 177 4.43 0.13 23.62
CA LYS A 177 5.60 0.90 23.20
C LYS A 177 6.10 0.34 21.86
N PRO A 178 5.47 0.73 20.73
CA PRO A 178 5.75 0.16 19.40
C PRO A 178 7.09 0.64 18.83
N VAL A 179 7.63 1.75 19.35
CA VAL A 179 8.92 2.32 18.95
C VAL A 179 9.77 2.63 20.18
N ASN A 180 11.07 2.40 20.06
CA ASN A 180 12.09 2.71 21.06
C ASN A 180 12.93 3.93 20.65
N SER A 181 13.72 4.46 21.58
CA SER A 181 14.59 5.63 21.34
C SER A 181 15.76 5.32 20.39
N GLU A 182 16.20 4.07 20.32
CA GLU A 182 17.29 3.65 19.43
C GLU A 182 16.86 3.49 17.97
N ASP A 183 15.56 3.43 17.66
CA ASP A 183 15.08 3.27 16.30
C ASP A 183 15.30 4.55 15.51
N GLU A 184 15.96 4.45 14.35
CA GLU A 184 16.35 5.59 13.51
C GLU A 184 15.29 5.87 12.44
N ILE A 185 14.72 4.84 11.84
CA ILE A 185 13.61 4.94 10.88
C ILE A 185 12.48 4.01 11.33
N VAL A 186 11.25 4.49 11.28
CA VAL A 186 10.05 3.68 11.53
C VAL A 186 9.27 3.47 10.25
N VAL A 187 8.91 2.23 9.97
CA VAL A 187 8.08 1.84 8.83
C VAL A 187 6.80 1.21 9.33
N MET A 188 5.65 1.82 9.04
CA MET A 188 4.35 1.19 9.26
C MET A 188 3.93 0.42 8.01
N VAL A 189 3.71 -0.88 8.17
CA VAL A 189 3.38 -1.79 7.07
C VAL A 189 1.86 -1.92 6.98
N VAL A 190 1.29 -1.44 5.87
CA VAL A 190 -0.15 -1.54 5.53
C VAL A 190 -1.10 -1.15 6.67
N PRO A 191 -0.94 0.04 7.30
CA PRO A 191 -1.88 0.47 8.32
C PRO A 191 -3.27 0.72 7.73
N ASP A 192 -4.32 0.23 8.38
CA ASP A 192 -5.71 0.36 7.91
C ASP A 192 -6.46 1.51 8.61
N TYR A 193 -7.57 1.97 8.02
CA TYR A 193 -8.37 3.10 8.52
C TYR A 193 -8.88 2.92 9.95
N GLN A 194 -9.03 1.68 10.42
CA GLN A 194 -9.40 1.37 11.80
C GLN A 194 -8.28 1.70 12.79
N MET A 195 -7.04 1.77 12.31
CA MET A 195 -5.83 1.94 13.12
C MET A 195 -5.34 3.39 13.16
N LEU A 196 -6.11 4.35 12.63
CA LEU A 196 -5.70 5.75 12.54
C LEU A 196 -5.19 6.33 13.86
N GLU A 197 -5.87 6.03 14.98
CA GLU A 197 -5.48 6.55 16.29
C GLU A 197 -4.07 6.06 16.69
N TYR A 198 -3.74 4.80 16.41
CA TYR A 198 -2.40 4.25 16.66
C TYR A 198 -1.35 4.89 15.77
N VAL A 199 -1.68 5.12 14.49
CA VAL A 199 -0.81 5.79 13.52
C VAL A 199 -0.51 7.23 13.94
N GLU A 200 -1.54 7.97 14.35
CA GLU A 200 -1.40 9.36 14.84
C GLU A 200 -0.55 9.43 16.10
N ARG A 201 -0.76 8.51 17.05
CA ARG A 201 0.05 8.41 18.28
C ARG A 201 1.52 8.18 17.97
N ILE A 202 1.84 7.19 17.15
CA ILE A 202 3.23 6.89 16.78
C ILE A 202 3.86 8.03 15.99
N ALA A 203 3.12 8.67 15.07
CA ALA A 203 3.61 9.85 14.39
C ALA A 203 3.93 10.98 15.40
N SER A 204 3.08 11.21 16.39
CA SER A 204 3.36 12.17 17.47
C SER A 204 4.63 11.81 18.24
N ASP A 205 4.79 10.55 18.64
CA ASP A 205 5.96 10.05 19.39
C ASP A 205 7.27 10.14 18.58
N LEU A 206 7.19 10.26 17.26
CA LEU A 206 8.36 10.40 16.37
C LEU A 206 8.68 11.86 16.03
N SER A 207 7.91 12.81 16.56
CA SER A 207 8.14 14.24 16.38
C SER A 207 9.13 14.82 17.41
N ASP A 208 9.99 13.96 17.98
CA ASP A 208 11.08 14.32 18.88
C ASP A 208 12.10 15.29 18.21
N ASP A 209 13.06 15.80 18.99
CA ASP A 209 14.18 16.61 18.47
C ASP A 209 15.50 15.83 18.61
N PRO A 210 16.15 15.39 17.51
CA PRO A 210 15.73 15.55 16.11
C PRO A 210 14.58 14.61 15.69
N PRO A 211 13.76 15.00 14.71
CA PRO A 211 12.61 14.20 14.29
C PRO A 211 13.05 12.93 13.59
N ARG A 212 12.38 11.81 13.93
CA ARG A 212 12.69 10.51 13.36
C ARG A 212 11.78 10.20 12.17
N PRO A 213 12.35 9.79 11.02
CA PRO A 213 11.57 9.45 9.85
C PRO A 213 10.50 8.38 10.10
N LEU A 214 9.31 8.64 9.60
CA LEU A 214 8.19 7.71 9.55
C LEU A 214 7.77 7.51 8.10
N ILE A 215 7.81 6.26 7.65
CA ILE A 215 7.35 5.84 6.34
C ILE A 215 6.10 4.97 6.52
N MET A 216 5.01 5.29 5.84
CA MET A 216 3.86 4.40 5.72
C MET A 216 3.94 3.68 4.37
N TRP A 217 4.09 2.36 4.43
CA TRP A 217 4.12 1.51 3.25
C TRP A 217 2.72 0.96 2.95
N ASN A 218 2.19 1.36 1.80
CA ASN A 218 0.86 1.03 1.29
C ASN A 218 -0.30 1.23 2.30
N PRO A 219 -0.45 2.44 2.90
CA PRO A 219 -1.49 2.69 3.89
C PRO A 219 -2.91 2.72 3.29
N ARG A 220 -3.90 2.24 4.05
CA ARG A 220 -5.33 2.20 3.70
C ARG A 220 -6.18 3.04 4.64
N LEU A 221 -5.71 4.25 4.93
CA LEU A 221 -6.29 5.11 5.97
C LEU A 221 -7.59 5.83 5.55
N ILE A 222 -8.01 5.69 4.28
CA ILE A 222 -9.27 6.21 3.76
C ILE A 222 -10.21 5.03 3.52
N SER A 223 -11.42 5.10 4.07
CA SER A 223 -12.48 4.13 3.81
C SER A 223 -13.56 4.79 2.97
N GLU A 224 -13.90 4.17 1.84
CA GLU A 224 -15.02 4.57 0.99
C GLU A 224 -16.35 4.03 1.55
N ASP A 225 -16.32 2.84 2.15
CA ASP A 225 -17.50 2.08 2.57
C ASP A 225 -18.00 2.42 3.98
N VAL A 226 -17.14 2.93 4.86
CA VAL A 226 -17.54 3.28 6.22
C VAL A 226 -18.15 4.68 6.23
N GLY A 227 -19.40 4.78 6.71
CA GLY A 227 -20.14 6.02 6.95
C GLY A 227 -19.56 6.89 8.07
N VAL A 228 -18.24 7.08 8.08
CA VAL A 228 -17.55 7.98 9.01
C VAL A 228 -18.00 9.41 8.74
N GLY A 229 -18.48 10.09 9.79
CA GLY A 229 -18.93 11.47 9.71
C GLY A 229 -17.88 12.41 9.10
N ILE A 230 -18.34 13.52 8.52
CA ILE A 230 -17.52 14.51 7.79
C ILE A 230 -16.27 14.94 8.59
N ASN A 231 -16.38 15.07 9.90
CA ASN A 231 -15.27 15.46 10.77
C ASN A 231 -14.13 14.43 10.78
N VAL A 232 -14.43 13.14 10.83
CA VAL A 232 -13.41 12.08 10.82
C VAL A 232 -12.71 12.03 9.46
N ARG A 233 -13.47 12.20 8.38
CA ARG A 233 -12.90 12.28 7.01
C ARG A 233 -11.99 13.50 6.85
N ARG A 234 -12.35 14.64 7.46
CA ARG A 234 -11.50 15.84 7.47
C ARG A 234 -10.23 15.61 8.28
N LEU A 235 -10.35 15.10 9.51
CA LEU A 235 -9.21 14.81 10.38
C LEU A 235 -8.19 13.88 9.71
N ARG A 236 -8.67 12.81 9.08
CA ARG A 236 -7.83 11.88 8.29
C ARG A 236 -7.08 12.58 7.17
N ARG A 237 -7.77 13.42 6.40
CA ARG A 237 -7.18 14.19 5.30
C ARG A 237 -6.12 15.17 5.81
N ASP A 238 -6.41 15.83 6.93
CA ASP A 238 -5.51 16.79 7.57
C ASP A 238 -4.28 16.11 8.19
N PHE A 239 -4.41 14.86 8.62
CA PHE A 239 -3.27 14.04 9.05
C PHE A 239 -2.41 13.60 7.87
N LEU A 240 -3.03 13.02 6.84
CA LEU A 240 -2.35 12.52 5.65
C LEU A 240 -1.66 13.63 4.84
N SER A 241 -2.19 14.86 4.87
CA SER A 241 -1.58 16.01 4.18
C SER A 241 -0.20 16.40 4.74
N LYS A 242 0.16 15.93 5.93
CA LYS A 242 1.49 16.12 6.54
C LYS A 242 2.56 15.19 5.98
N PHE A 243 2.16 14.19 5.18
CA PHE A 243 3.07 13.23 4.58
C PHE A 243 3.35 13.58 3.13
N THR A 244 4.59 13.33 2.71
CA THR A 244 4.98 13.41 1.30
C THR A 244 4.80 12.04 0.66
N ILE A 245 4.05 11.97 -0.45
CA ILE A 245 4.04 10.76 -1.27
C ILE A 245 5.38 10.69 -1.99
N VAL A 246 6.24 9.75 -1.60
CA VAL A 246 7.58 9.56 -2.18
C VAL A 246 7.56 8.57 -3.34
N TYR A 247 6.59 7.66 -3.34
CA TYR A 247 6.39 6.71 -4.41
C TYR A 247 4.91 6.44 -4.62
N SER A 248 4.47 6.47 -5.88
CA SER A 248 3.10 6.11 -6.28
C SER A 248 3.14 5.41 -7.64
N MET A 249 2.47 4.27 -7.74
CA MET A 249 2.25 3.61 -9.03
C MET A 249 0.79 3.21 -9.15
N LYS A 250 0.09 3.81 -10.13
CA LYS A 250 -1.32 3.52 -10.42
C LYS A 250 -1.51 3.24 -11.91
N PRO A 251 -1.57 1.97 -12.31
CA PRO A 251 -2.01 1.59 -13.64
C PRO A 251 -3.46 2.03 -13.88
N LEU A 252 -3.76 2.51 -15.09
CA LEU A 252 -5.07 2.93 -15.56
C LEU A 252 -5.41 2.21 -16.88
N PRO A 253 -6.69 2.12 -17.29
CA PRO A 253 -7.05 1.51 -18.58
C PRO A 253 -6.37 2.14 -19.80
N SER A 254 -6.06 3.44 -19.73
CA SER A 254 -5.47 4.22 -20.84
C SER A 254 -3.99 4.57 -20.63
N GLY A 255 -3.34 4.03 -19.60
CA GLY A 255 -1.96 4.36 -19.27
C GLY A 255 -1.61 4.19 -17.79
N ALA A 256 -0.82 5.10 -17.21
CA ALA A 256 -0.44 5.02 -15.81
C ALA A 256 -0.18 6.40 -15.19
N VAL A 257 -0.38 6.52 -13.88
CA VAL A 257 0.08 7.66 -13.08
C VAL A 257 1.20 7.17 -12.17
N PHE A 258 2.33 7.85 -12.22
CA PHE A 258 3.55 7.45 -11.55
C PHE A 258 4.20 8.61 -10.79
N ARG A 259 4.82 8.29 -9.66
CA ARG A 259 5.66 9.19 -8.87
C ARG A 259 6.80 8.38 -8.29
N CYS A 260 8.01 8.89 -8.41
CA CYS A 260 9.19 8.38 -7.73
C CYS A 260 10.04 9.58 -7.31
N TYR A 261 10.24 9.79 -6.01
CA TYR A 261 11.14 10.81 -5.48
C TYR A 261 12.57 10.57 -6.00
N PRO A 262 13.34 11.61 -6.35
CA PRO A 262 13.04 13.05 -6.26
C PRO A 262 12.19 13.61 -7.42
N GLY A 263 11.83 12.78 -8.40
CA GLY A 263 11.05 13.17 -9.57
C GLY A 263 9.63 13.66 -9.28
N SER A 264 9.07 14.34 -10.28
CA SER A 264 7.70 14.87 -10.24
C SER A 264 6.67 13.78 -10.58
N TRP A 265 5.38 14.11 -10.50
CA TRP A 265 4.33 13.22 -11.00
C TRP A 265 4.39 13.14 -12.51
N LYS A 266 4.32 11.92 -13.04
CA LYS A 266 4.28 11.62 -14.46
C LYS A 266 2.98 10.90 -14.80
N VAL A 267 2.38 11.29 -15.91
CA VAL A 267 1.25 10.58 -16.52
C VAL A 267 1.77 9.97 -17.81
N PHE A 268 1.47 8.70 -18.01
CA PHE A 268 1.86 7.92 -19.17
C PHE A 268 0.63 7.45 -19.93
N TYR A 269 0.73 7.35 -21.26
CA TYR A 269 -0.22 6.65 -22.11
C TYR A 269 0.23 5.22 -22.36
N ASP A 270 -0.72 4.30 -22.53
CA ASP A 270 -0.43 2.98 -23.11
C ASP A 270 -0.05 3.16 -24.59
N ASP A 271 1.09 2.61 -24.99
CA ASP A 271 1.54 2.67 -26.37
C ASP A 271 0.78 1.64 -27.21
N ALA A 272 -0.14 2.12 -28.04
CA ALA A 272 -0.96 1.26 -28.89
C ALA A 272 -0.14 0.55 -29.99
N GLU A 273 1.01 1.11 -30.39
CA GLU A 273 1.87 0.57 -31.44
C GLU A 273 2.89 -0.43 -30.87
N ARG A 274 3.34 -0.22 -29.63
CA ARG A 274 4.31 -1.07 -28.93
C ARG A 274 3.69 -1.70 -27.68
N PRO A 275 3.26 -2.98 -27.74
CA PRO A 275 2.69 -3.66 -26.59
C PRO A 275 3.62 -3.62 -25.37
N ASN A 276 3.04 -3.33 -24.20
CA ASN A 276 3.74 -3.24 -22.90
C ASN A 276 4.71 -2.05 -22.76
N ARG A 277 4.59 -1.04 -23.62
CA ARG A 277 5.35 0.21 -23.51
C ARG A 277 4.43 1.37 -23.18
N TYR A 278 5.03 2.39 -22.62
CA TYR A 278 4.34 3.60 -22.24
C TYR A 278 4.97 4.82 -22.91
N LEU A 279 4.15 5.85 -23.14
CA LEU A 279 4.60 7.16 -23.66
C LEU A 279 4.36 8.22 -22.60
N LEU A 280 5.36 9.05 -22.30
CA LEU A 280 5.20 10.14 -21.34
C LEU A 280 4.21 11.18 -21.88
N ALA A 281 3.07 11.32 -21.21
CA ALA A 281 2.03 12.27 -21.57
C ALA A 281 2.30 13.66 -21.00
N LYS A 282 2.60 13.71 -19.70
CA LYS A 282 2.76 14.96 -18.95
C LYS A 282 3.56 14.74 -17.68
N GLU A 283 4.38 15.71 -17.34
CA GLU A 283 5.04 15.81 -16.04
C GLU A 283 4.51 17.03 -15.27
N GLN A 284 4.23 16.86 -13.98
CA GLN A 284 3.69 17.92 -13.12
C GLN A 284 4.06 17.74 -11.65
N ILE A 285 4.15 18.86 -10.92
CA ILE A 285 4.57 18.87 -9.50
C ILE A 285 3.50 18.27 -8.57
N ARG A 286 2.23 18.48 -8.90
CA ARG A 286 1.09 18.02 -8.09
C ARG A 286 0.55 16.71 -8.63
N ARG A 287 0.04 15.86 -7.73
CA ARG A 287 -0.75 14.67 -8.09
C ARG A 287 -1.89 15.08 -9.05
N PRO A 288 -2.03 14.44 -10.21
CA PRO A 288 -3.14 14.71 -11.12
C PRO A 288 -4.45 14.27 -10.49
N ASP A 289 -5.44 15.17 -10.51
CA ASP A 289 -6.81 14.86 -10.13
C ASP A 289 -7.61 14.27 -11.31
N ILE A 290 -8.90 13.98 -11.09
CA ILE A 290 -9.74 13.35 -12.12
C ILE A 290 -9.87 14.26 -13.34
N GLU A 291 -10.04 15.58 -13.13
CA GLU A 291 -10.18 16.57 -14.19
C GLU A 291 -8.88 16.70 -15.00
N ASP A 292 -7.73 16.73 -14.31
CA ASP A 292 -6.40 16.70 -14.93
C ASP A 292 -6.25 15.46 -15.83
N LEU A 293 -6.62 14.28 -15.34
CA LEU A 293 -6.54 13.03 -16.09
C LEU A 293 -7.49 13.01 -17.29
N GLU A 294 -8.72 13.52 -17.15
CA GLU A 294 -9.68 13.63 -18.25
C GLU A 294 -9.17 14.55 -19.35
N ILE A 295 -8.51 15.67 -19.02
CA ILE A 295 -7.90 16.56 -20.01
C ILE A 295 -6.73 15.88 -20.71
N ILE A 296 -5.85 15.21 -19.94
CA ILE A 296 -4.67 14.54 -20.50
C ILE A 296 -5.10 13.38 -21.42
N PHE A 297 -6.00 12.50 -20.99
CA PHE A 297 -6.47 11.38 -21.81
C PHE A 297 -7.46 11.80 -22.90
N GLY A 298 -8.28 12.82 -22.66
CA GLY A 298 -9.25 13.36 -23.63
C GLY A 298 -8.60 14.06 -24.81
N GLY A 299 -7.46 14.73 -24.59
CA GLY A 299 -6.66 15.33 -25.66
C GLY A 299 -6.16 14.33 -26.72
N LEU A 300 -6.16 13.02 -26.46
CA LEU A 300 -5.83 12.00 -27.45
C LEU A 300 -6.97 11.68 -28.42
N GLN A 301 -8.24 11.78 -27.98
CA GLN A 301 -9.39 11.48 -28.83
C GLN A 301 -9.57 12.55 -29.93
N ASP A 302 -9.26 13.81 -29.62
CA ASP A 302 -9.34 14.91 -30.59
C ASP A 302 -8.13 14.93 -31.55
N ASN A 303 -7.00 14.32 -31.19
CA ASN A 303 -5.80 14.28 -32.04
C ASN A 303 -5.77 13.09 -33.02
N THR A 304 -6.58 12.06 -32.81
CA THR A 304 -6.77 10.97 -33.80
C THR A 304 -7.79 11.32 -34.89
N GLU A 305 -8.62 12.35 -34.70
CA GLU A 305 -9.54 12.85 -35.71
C GLU A 305 -9.19 14.27 -36.19
N LYS A 306 -8.37 14.32 -37.24
CA LYS A 306 -8.22 15.45 -38.19
C LYS A 306 -7.53 16.71 -37.66
N GLY A 307 -6.40 17.01 -38.29
CA GLY A 307 -5.92 18.38 -38.41
C GLY A 307 -7.03 19.31 -38.94
N ARG A 308 -7.52 20.21 -38.08
CA ARG A 308 -8.18 21.47 -38.41
C ARG A 308 -8.38 22.32 -37.15
N SER A 309 -7.71 23.48 -37.16
CA SER A 309 -8.09 24.71 -36.45
C SER A 309 -8.01 24.73 -34.91
N LEU A 310 -6.81 25.02 -34.39
CA LEU A 310 -6.56 25.48 -33.02
C LEU A 310 -7.23 26.85 -32.69
N PHE A 311 -7.92 27.49 -33.63
CA PHE A 311 -8.50 28.83 -33.44
C PHE A 311 -10.02 28.83 -33.19
N ASP A 312 -10.73 27.73 -33.49
CA ASP A 312 -12.19 27.66 -33.32
C ASP A 312 -12.64 27.20 -31.92
N GLN A 313 -11.77 26.58 -31.12
CA GLN A 313 -12.12 26.08 -29.78
C GLN A 313 -12.22 27.18 -28.71
N ALA A 314 -11.68 28.37 -28.97
CA ALA A 314 -11.81 29.53 -28.07
C ALA A 314 -13.22 30.16 -28.07
N ALA A 315 -14.08 29.83 -29.04
CA ALA A 315 -15.45 30.35 -29.11
C ALA A 315 -16.48 29.51 -28.33
N GLY A 316 -16.15 28.27 -27.92
CA GLY A 316 -17.06 27.36 -27.23
C GLY A 316 -17.07 27.47 -25.69
N ILE A 317 -16.03 28.06 -25.11
CA ILE A 317 -15.77 28.05 -23.66
C ILE A 317 -16.59 29.11 -22.89
N PHE A 318 -17.29 30.03 -23.57
CA PHE A 318 -18.14 31.04 -22.91
C PHE A 318 -19.61 30.63 -22.71
N SER A 319 -20.00 29.38 -22.99
CA SER A 319 -21.41 28.95 -22.88
C SER A 319 -21.83 28.38 -21.52
N SER A 320 -20.90 28.16 -20.58
CA SER A 320 -21.20 27.54 -19.27
C SER A 320 -21.55 28.53 -18.15
N PHE A 321 -21.33 29.84 -18.31
CA PHE A 321 -21.65 30.84 -17.28
C PHE A 321 -23.13 31.26 -17.23
N ASN A 322 -23.93 31.01 -18.27
CA ASN A 322 -25.34 31.43 -18.33
C ASN A 322 -26.34 30.45 -17.71
N ARG A 323 -25.88 29.35 -17.11
CA ARG A 323 -26.76 28.38 -16.42
C ARG A 323 -26.79 28.55 -14.89
N PHE A 324 -25.86 29.33 -14.33
CA PHE A 324 -25.80 29.58 -12.88
C PHE A 324 -26.49 30.88 -12.40
N MET A 325 -26.93 31.75 -13.32
CA MET A 325 -27.62 33.02 -12.98
C MET A 325 -29.16 32.95 -13.03
N LYS A 326 -29.76 31.75 -13.17
CA LYS A 326 -31.23 31.58 -13.21
C LYS A 326 -31.83 30.87 -11.99
N VAL A 327 -31.11 30.87 -10.86
CA VAL A 327 -31.55 30.31 -9.56
C VAL A 327 -31.72 31.39 -8.48
N ILE A 328 -31.57 32.69 -8.80
CA ILE A 328 -31.91 33.82 -7.89
C ILE A 328 -32.85 34.83 -8.58
N SER A 329 -33.86 34.34 -9.30
CA SER A 329 -35.03 35.18 -9.61
C SER A 329 -36.28 34.34 -9.88
N ARG A 330 -36.89 33.84 -8.82
CA ARG A 330 -38.34 33.98 -8.54
C ARG A 330 -38.68 33.43 -7.19
#